data_AF-A0A822ECT8-F1
#
_entry.id   AF-A0A822ECT8-F1
#
_cell.length_a   1.000
_cell.length_b   1.000
_cell.length_c   1.000
_cell.angle_alpha   90.00
_cell.angle_beta   90.00
_cell.angle_gamma   90.00
#
_symmetry.space_group_name_H-M   'P 1'
#
loop_
_entity.id
_entity.type
_entity.pdbx_description
1 polymer ?
#
loop_
_entity_poly.entity_id
_entity_poly.type
_entity_poly.pdbx_seq_one_letter_code
_entity_poly.pdbx_strand_id
1 'polypeptide(L)' 'PTNHLEKLRLCGAGTKNRYGTIIANEHSRVKLSELPGDPLSSYINANYVNGYLNEYHAFI' A
#
# COMPACT_ATOMS: atom_id res chain seq x y z
N PRO A 1 4.73 -13.58 4.15
CA PRO A 1 4.97 -12.23 3.62
C PRO A 1 5.29 -11.25 4.75
N THR A 2 6.55 -10.82 4.86
CA THR A 2 7.00 -9.87 5.88
C THR A 2 6.97 -8.47 5.27
N ASN A 3 6.47 -7.47 6.01
CA ASN A 3 6.49 -6.09 5.53
C ASN A 3 7.93 -5.60 5.35
N HIS A 4 8.29 -5.21 4.14
CA HIS A 4 9.63 -4.69 3.83
C HIS A 4 9.66 -3.18 4.02
N LEU A 5 10.01 -2.74 5.24
CA LEU A 5 10.05 -1.32 5.63
C LEU A 5 10.88 -0.45 4.67
N GLU A 6 11.96 -0.98 4.13
CA GLU A 6 12.91 -0.24 3.28
C GLU A 6 12.41 0.03 1.86
N LYS A 7 11.32 -0.62 1.43
CA LYS A 7 10.85 -0.54 0.04
C LYS A 7 9.81 0.56 -0.23
N LEU A 8 9.16 1.10 0.81
CA LEU A 8 8.15 2.14 0.60
C LEU A 8 8.80 3.52 0.48
N ARG A 9 9.30 3.84 -0.72
CA ARG A 9 9.92 5.14 -1.04
C ARG A 9 8.90 6.24 -1.38
N LEU A 10 7.84 6.38 -0.57
CA LEU A 10 6.85 7.45 -0.73
C LEU A 10 7.03 8.48 0.38
N CYS A 11 7.58 9.64 0.01
CA CYS A 11 7.75 10.75 0.94
C CYS A 11 6.39 11.15 1.52
N GLY A 12 6.31 11.33 2.84
CA GLY A 12 5.07 11.71 3.53
C GLY A 12 4.10 10.56 3.81
N ALA A 13 4.31 9.34 3.29
CA ALA A 13 3.42 8.20 3.54
C ALA A 13 3.27 7.84 5.02
N GLY A 14 4.26 8.16 5.85
CA GLY A 14 4.19 8.02 7.31
C GLY A 14 2.99 8.76 7.94
N THR A 15 2.55 9.88 7.36
CA THR A 15 1.37 10.64 7.86
C THR A 15 0.04 9.91 7.62
N LYS A 16 0.00 9.01 6.64
CA LYS A 16 -1.18 8.19 6.30
C LYS A 16 -1.11 6.78 6.92
N ASN A 17 -0.13 6.52 7.78
CA ASN A 17 0.04 5.26 8.52
C ASN A 17 -0.33 5.45 9.99
N ARG A 18 -1.17 4.57 10.54
CA ARG A 18 -1.47 4.55 11.98
C ARG A 18 -0.25 4.16 12.81
N TYR A 19 0.58 3.26 12.29
CA TYR A 19 1.80 2.79 12.94
C TYR A 19 2.97 2.85 11.95
N GLY A 20 4.12 3.36 12.40
CA GLY A 20 5.30 3.51 11.52
C GLY A 20 5.92 2.18 11.05
N THR A 21 5.67 1.09 11.77
CA THR A 21 6.22 -0.24 11.47
C THR A 21 5.27 -1.14 10.68
N ILE A 22 3.98 -0.78 10.60
CA ILE A 22 2.97 -1.51 9.85
C ILE A 22 2.70 -0.72 8.58
N ILE A 23 3.36 -1.11 7.51
CA ILE A 23 3.28 -0.44 6.20
C ILE A 23 2.83 -1.41 5.11
N ALA A 24 2.28 -0.87 4.02
CA ALA A 24 1.84 -1.67 2.89
C ALA A 24 3.03 -2.26 2.11
N ASN A 25 2.88 -3.53 1.69
CA ASN A 25 3.85 -4.20 0.82
C ASN A 25 3.85 -3.61 -0.59
N GLU A 26 5.01 -3.18 -1.08
CA GLU A 26 5.14 -2.51 -2.38
C GLU A 26 4.53 -3.32 -3.55
N HIS A 27 4.77 -4.64 -3.58
CA HIS A 27 4.39 -5.51 -4.68
C HIS A 27 2.88 -5.75 -4.82
N SER A 28 2.12 -5.59 -3.74
CA SER A 28 0.67 -5.80 -3.72
C SER A 28 -0.10 -4.59 -3.20
N ARG A 29 0.53 -3.41 -3.09
CA ARG A 29 -0.12 -2.23 -2.52
C ARG A 29 -1.29 -1.78 -3.40
N VAL A 30 -2.39 -1.41 -2.76
CA VAL A 30 -3.50 -0.71 -3.43
C VAL A 30 -3.06 0.72 -3.79
N LYS A 31 -3.20 1.10 -5.06
CA LYS A 31 -2.90 2.44 -5.56
C LYS A 31 -4.21 3.18 -5.85
N LEU A 32 -4.40 4.34 -5.23
CA LEU A 32 -5.53 5.21 -5.54
C LEU A 32 -5.23 6.02 -6.81
N SER A 33 -6.27 6.60 -7.40
CA SER A 33 -6.12 7.56 -8.48
C SER A 33 -5.33 8.78 -8.00
N GLU A 34 -4.38 9.22 -8.82
CA GLU A 34 -3.61 10.43 -8.56
C GLU A 34 -4.51 11.67 -8.70
N LEU A 35 -4.43 12.56 -7.72
CA LEU A 35 -5.06 13.86 -7.75
C LEU A 35 -4.03 14.91 -8.14
N PRO A 36 -4.35 15.83 -9.07
CA PRO A 36 -3.42 16.89 -9.47
C PRO A 36 -2.97 17.72 -8.25
N GLY A 37 -1.65 17.90 -8.13
CA GLY A 37 -1.04 18.69 -7.05
C GLY A 37 -0.84 17.96 -5.72
N ASP A 38 -1.31 16.72 -5.56
CA ASP A 38 -1.04 15.90 -4.36
C ASP A 38 -0.20 14.66 -4.72
N PRO A 39 1.13 14.67 -4.51
CA PRO A 39 2.00 13.54 -4.80
C PRO A 39 1.76 12.32 -3.88
N LEU A 40 1.03 12.48 -2.77
CA LEU A 40 0.67 11.40 -1.85
C LEU A 40 -0.75 10.88 -2.06
N SER A 41 -1.49 11.43 -3.03
CA SER A 41 -2.90 11.06 -3.30
C SER A 41 -3.07 9.59 -3.65
N SER A 42 -2.09 8.99 -4.34
CA SER A 42 -2.12 7.57 -4.72
C SER A 42 -1.83 6.60 -3.57
N TYR A 43 -1.48 7.10 -2.38
CA TYR A 43 -1.11 6.29 -1.24
C TYR A 43 -2.28 5.99 -0.28
N ILE A 44 -2.47 4.69 -0.03
CA ILE A 44 -3.21 4.13 1.08
C ILE A 44 -2.40 2.96 1.65
N ASN A 45 -2.45 2.79 2.97
CA ASN A 45 -1.85 1.63 3.64
C ASN A 45 -2.78 0.42 3.54
N ALA A 46 -2.79 -0.22 2.38
CA ALA A 46 -3.61 -1.40 2.09
C ALA A 46 -2.94 -2.29 1.03
N ASN A 47 -3.25 -3.57 1.03
CA ASN A 47 -2.66 -4.56 0.13
C ASN A 47 -3.72 -5.48 -0.45
N TYR A 48 -3.61 -5.82 -1.73
CA TYR A 48 -4.40 -6.90 -2.29
C TYR A 48 -3.97 -8.24 -1.71
N VAL A 49 -4.96 -9.07 -1.38
CA VAL A 49 -4.78 -10.44 -0.93
C VAL A 49 -5.53 -11.37 -1.88
N ASN A 50 -4.85 -12.41 -2.34
CA ASN A 50 -5.47 -13.43 -3.19
C ASN A 50 -6.37 -14.34 -2.35
N GLY A 51 -7.47 -14.79 -2.94
CA GLY A 51 -8.37 -15.78 -2.37
C GLY A 51 -7.86 -17.21 -2.54
N TYR A 52 -8.77 -18.16 -2.39
CA TYR A 52 -8.46 -19.56 -2.61
C TYR A 52 -8.19 -19.82 -4.10
N LEU A 53 -7.21 -20.68 -4.40
CA LEU A 53 -6.73 -20.93 -5.77
C LEU A 53 -6.24 -19.63 -6.45
N ASN A 54 -6.54 -19.45 -7.75
CA ASN A 54 -6.08 -18.33 -8.57
C ASN A 54 -7.07 -17.15 -8.53
N GLU A 55 -7.80 -16.97 -7.43
CA GLU A 55 -8.66 -15.81 -7.25
C GLU A 55 -7.80 -14.60 -6.87
N TYR A 56 -7.30 -13.90 -7.88
CA TYR A 56 -6.45 -12.72 -7.68
C TYR A 56 -7.26 -11.55 -7.10
N HIS A 57 -6.66 -10.86 -6.13
CA HIS A 57 -7.20 -9.63 -5.54
C HIS A 57 -8.62 -9.78 -4.93
N ALA A 58 -8.91 -10.92 -4.32
CA ALA A 58 -10.19 -11.17 -3.66
C ALA A 58 -10.47 -10.22 -2.49
N PHE A 59 -9.43 -9.77 -1.79
CA PHE A 59 -9.55 -8.91 -0.60
C PHE A 59 -8.56 -7.73 -0.61
N ILE A 60 -8.83 -6.76 0.28
CA ILE A 60 -8.00 -5.59 0.59
C ILE A 60 -7.80 -5.51 2.11
#